data_AF-A0A2S7SWV5-F1
#
_entry.id   AF-A0A2S7SWV5-F1
#
_cell.length_a   1.000
_cell.length_b   1.000
_cell.length_c   1.000
_cell.angle_alpha   90.00
_cell.angle_beta   90.00
_cell.angle_gamma   90.00
#
_symmetry.space_group_name_H-M   'P 1'
#
loop_
_entity.id
_entity.type
_entity.pdbx_description
1 polymer ?
#
loop_
_entity_poly.entity_id
_entity_poly.type
_entity_poly.pdbx_seq_one_letter_code
_entity_poly.pdbx_strand_id
1 'polypeptide(L)'
;MNNNTPVSIEYNGYLITTDRSLMFPEDVHVWLSKVSYWAKNIPYDTFMLSFNNSFCIGAVKDGRQVAFARLITDYATFGYLADVYVLDEHRGQGISKVMMQELFGLDWVKKLRRLMLATLDAHGLYRQVDFKEVTFPARIMEITRPNIYGDMESPCR
;
A
#
# COMPACT_ATOMS: atom_id res chain seq x y z
N MET A 1 0.79 -25.06 1.15
CA MET A 1 1.43 -24.49 2.35
C MET A 1 1.41 -22.98 2.16
N ASN A 2 0.67 -22.25 2.99
CA ASN A 2 0.58 -20.79 2.87
C ASN A 2 1.88 -20.19 3.42
N ASN A 3 2.76 -19.77 2.51
CA ASN A 3 4.06 -19.16 2.82
C ASN A 3 3.89 -17.68 3.26
N ASN A 4 2.93 -17.40 4.14
CA ASN A 4 2.68 -16.05 4.67
C ASN A 4 3.51 -15.80 5.94
N THR A 5 4.72 -16.38 6.02
CA THR A 5 5.65 -16.06 7.11
C THR A 5 5.98 -14.58 7.02
N PRO A 6 5.81 -13.81 8.10
CA PRO A 6 6.18 -12.41 8.09
C PRO A 6 7.67 -12.23 7.76
N VAL A 7 7.98 -11.20 6.98
CA VAL A 7 9.34 -10.80 6.65
C VAL A 7 9.61 -9.45 7.29
N SER A 8 10.78 -9.32 7.90
CA SER A 8 11.25 -8.09 8.56
C SER A 8 12.71 -7.86 8.24
N ILE A 9 13.06 -6.62 7.88
CA ILE A 9 14.44 -6.19 7.65
C ILE A 9 14.70 -4.83 8.30
N GLU A 10 15.96 -4.59 8.65
CA GLU A 10 16.43 -3.27 9.07
C GLU A 10 17.00 -2.52 7.86
N TYR A 11 16.59 -1.27 7.69
CA TYR A 11 17.06 -0.40 6.62
C TYR A 11 17.26 1.01 7.17
N ASN A 12 18.50 1.50 7.28
CA ASN A 12 18.81 2.87 7.72
C ASN A 12 18.11 3.31 9.03
N GLY A 13 17.95 2.39 9.99
CA GLY A 13 17.23 2.64 11.26
C GLY A 13 15.71 2.63 11.14
N TYR A 14 15.18 2.03 10.08
CA TYR A 14 13.77 1.72 9.89
C TYR A 14 13.58 0.20 9.90
N LEU A 15 12.62 -0.27 10.67
CA LEU A 15 12.14 -1.64 10.57
C LEU A 15 11.11 -1.72 9.45
N ILE A 16 11.44 -2.36 8.34
CA ILE A 16 10.49 -2.66 7.26
C ILE A 16 9.94 -4.06 7.51
N THR A 17 8.62 -4.20 7.63
CA THR A 17 8.01 -5.46 8.06
C THR A 17 6.67 -5.72 7.39
N THR A 18 6.36 -7.00 7.19
CA THR A 18 5.00 -7.51 6.89
C THR A 18 4.35 -8.15 8.12
N ASP A 19 5.01 -8.12 9.27
CA ASP A 19 4.44 -8.58 10.54
C ASP A 19 3.49 -7.52 11.09
N ARG A 20 2.20 -7.81 11.03
CA ARG A 20 1.16 -6.90 11.53
C ARG A 20 1.25 -6.64 13.03
N SER A 21 1.85 -7.54 13.80
CA SER A 21 2.03 -7.34 15.25
C SER A 21 3.04 -6.24 15.58
N LEU A 22 3.86 -5.84 14.59
CA LEU A 22 4.85 -4.77 14.71
C LEU A 22 4.37 -3.45 14.08
N MET A 23 3.15 -3.42 13.52
CA MET A 23 2.57 -2.24 12.87
C MET A 23 1.68 -1.44 13.82
N PHE A 24 1.51 -0.14 13.52
CA PHE A 24 0.68 0.79 14.29
C PHE A 24 -0.51 1.25 13.42
N PRO A 25 -1.63 0.49 13.38
CA PRO A 25 -2.74 0.77 12.48
C PRO A 25 -3.45 2.10 12.77
N GLU A 26 -3.42 2.58 14.01
CA GLU A 26 -3.95 3.89 14.38
C GLU A 26 -3.20 5.03 13.68
N ASP A 27 -1.86 4.96 13.60
CA ASP A 27 -1.05 5.94 12.86
C ASP A 27 -1.40 5.94 11.37
N VAL A 28 -1.56 4.74 10.79
CA VAL A 28 -1.98 4.56 9.40
C VAL A 28 -3.35 5.18 9.15
N HIS A 29 -4.33 4.89 10.02
CA HIS A 29 -5.67 5.44 9.89
C HIS A 29 -5.68 6.96 9.96
N VAL A 30 -4.99 7.53 10.95
CA VAL A 30 -4.91 8.99 11.12
C VAL A 30 -4.35 9.62 9.85
N TRP A 31 -3.26 9.08 9.31
CA TRP A 31 -2.68 9.63 8.08
C TRP A 31 -3.61 9.49 6.87
N LEU A 32 -4.20 8.31 6.65
CA LEU A 32 -5.12 8.09 5.53
C LEU A 32 -6.36 8.99 5.63
N SER A 33 -6.98 9.06 6.81
CA SER A 33 -8.22 9.81 7.03
C SER A 33 -8.02 11.32 6.98
N LYS A 34 -6.83 11.83 7.34
CA LYS A 34 -6.58 13.28 7.46
C LYS A 34 -5.73 13.88 6.35
N VAL A 35 -4.78 13.13 5.81
CA VAL A 35 -3.74 13.65 4.91
C VAL A 35 -3.89 13.11 3.50
N SER A 36 -4.23 11.83 3.34
CA SER A 36 -4.35 11.24 2.01
C SER A 36 -5.47 11.87 1.20
N TYR A 37 -5.23 12.10 -0.10
CA TYR A 37 -6.24 12.65 -1.00
C TYR A 37 -7.24 11.60 -1.51
N TRP A 38 -6.95 10.30 -1.32
CA TRP A 38 -7.76 9.20 -1.85
C TRP A 38 -8.62 8.48 -0.80
N ALA A 39 -8.27 8.60 0.50
CA ALA A 39 -9.00 7.95 1.59
C ALA A 39 -9.37 8.94 2.71
N LYS A 40 -9.44 10.24 2.41
CA LYS A 40 -9.85 11.27 3.36
C LYS A 40 -11.19 10.92 3.98
N ASN A 41 -11.30 11.12 5.29
CA ASN A 41 -12.47 10.78 6.12
C ASN A 41 -12.86 9.29 6.19
N ILE A 42 -12.01 8.35 5.72
CA ILE A 42 -12.31 6.92 5.87
C ILE A 42 -12.62 6.58 7.35
N PRO A 43 -13.75 5.91 7.64
CA PRO A 43 -14.07 5.48 9.00
C PRO A 43 -13.05 4.45 9.52
N TYR A 44 -12.76 4.51 10.82
CA TYR A 44 -11.78 3.60 11.44
C TYR A 44 -12.12 2.12 11.21
N ASP A 45 -13.38 1.74 11.44
CA ASP A 45 -13.82 0.35 11.26
C ASP A 45 -13.69 -0.13 9.81
N THR A 46 -13.91 0.76 8.84
CA THR A 46 -13.72 0.45 7.41
C THR A 46 -12.24 0.23 7.10
N PHE A 47 -11.37 1.10 7.61
CA PHE A 47 -9.93 0.93 7.48
C PHE A 47 -9.45 -0.37 8.14
N MET A 48 -9.83 -0.65 9.39
CA MET A 48 -9.42 -1.85 10.12
C MET A 48 -9.88 -3.12 9.41
N LEU A 49 -11.10 -3.15 8.87
CA LEU A 49 -11.56 -4.26 8.06
C LEU A 49 -10.67 -4.46 6.82
N SER A 50 -10.31 -3.39 6.12
CA SER A 50 -9.43 -3.46 4.94
C SER A 50 -7.99 -3.90 5.29
N PHE A 51 -7.45 -3.42 6.41
CA PHE A 51 -6.13 -3.78 6.94
C PHE A 51 -6.07 -5.27 7.31
N ASN A 52 -7.11 -5.79 7.95
CA ASN A 52 -7.18 -7.18 8.37
C ASN A 52 -7.31 -8.17 7.19
N ASN A 53 -7.93 -7.74 6.09
CA ASN A 53 -8.17 -8.56 4.90
C ASN A 53 -7.17 -8.34 3.76
N SER A 54 -6.10 -7.58 3.99
CA SER A 54 -5.04 -7.34 3.01
C SER A 54 -3.70 -7.88 3.51
N PHE A 55 -2.76 -8.12 2.59
CA PHE A 55 -1.36 -8.33 2.94
C PHE A 55 -0.68 -6.96 3.08
N CYS A 56 -0.22 -6.63 4.29
CA CYS A 56 0.32 -5.30 4.59
C CYS A 56 1.84 -5.34 4.65
N ILE A 57 2.47 -4.24 4.24
CA ILE A 57 3.88 -3.96 4.49
C ILE A 57 4.00 -2.52 5.00
N GLY A 58 4.90 -2.29 5.94
CA GLY A 58 5.10 -0.97 6.51
C GLY A 58 6.54 -0.76 6.97
N ALA A 59 6.90 0.52 7.16
CA ALA A 59 8.12 0.90 7.85
C ALA A 59 7.77 1.53 9.20
N VAL A 60 8.51 1.11 10.22
CA VAL A 60 8.37 1.55 11.60
C VAL A 60 9.67 2.18 12.05
N LYS A 61 9.58 3.28 12.77
CA LYS A 61 10.72 3.94 13.41
C LYS A 61 10.28 4.54 14.74
N ASP A 62 11.09 4.32 15.78
CA ASP A 62 10.86 4.86 17.12
C ASP A 62 9.44 4.61 17.67
N GLY A 63 8.89 3.42 17.38
CA GLY A 63 7.54 3.02 17.83
C GLY A 63 6.39 3.71 17.10
N ARG A 64 6.60 4.21 15.88
CA ARG A 64 5.58 4.83 15.03
C ARG A 64 5.56 4.26 13.63
N GLN A 65 4.38 4.22 13.01
CA GLN A 65 4.27 3.92 11.58
C GLN A 65 4.70 5.13 10.76
N VAL A 66 5.73 4.98 9.93
CA VAL A 66 6.28 6.07 9.10
C VAL A 66 6.07 5.88 7.60
N ALA A 67 5.78 4.65 7.19
CA ALA A 67 5.35 4.32 5.83
C ALA A 67 4.45 3.08 5.85
N PHE A 68 3.57 2.97 4.87
CA PHE A 68 2.61 1.87 4.77
C PHE A 68 2.26 1.58 3.31
N ALA A 69 1.89 0.34 3.04
CA ALA A 69 1.25 -0.11 1.81
C ALA A 69 0.44 -1.39 2.10
N ARG A 70 -0.59 -1.65 1.31
CA ARG A 70 -1.31 -2.92 1.35
C ARG A 70 -1.54 -3.50 -0.04
N LEU A 71 -1.55 -4.82 -0.11
CA LEU A 71 -1.89 -5.61 -1.29
C LEU A 71 -3.21 -6.35 -1.02
N ILE A 72 -4.27 -5.95 -1.72
CA ILE A 72 -5.55 -6.70 -1.76
C ILE A 72 -5.33 -7.90 -2.66
N THR A 73 -5.50 -9.12 -2.17
CA THR A 73 -5.15 -10.31 -2.95
C THR A 73 -5.94 -11.55 -2.54
N ASP A 74 -6.14 -12.44 -3.49
CA ASP A 74 -6.61 -13.82 -3.27
C ASP A 74 -5.45 -14.79 -2.96
N TYR A 75 -4.21 -14.28 -2.90
CA TYR A 75 -2.95 -15.01 -2.71
C TYR A 75 -2.62 -16.03 -3.80
N ALA A 76 -3.32 -15.98 -4.94
CA ALA A 76 -3.20 -17.01 -5.99
C ALA A 76 -3.10 -16.42 -7.39
N THR A 77 -3.94 -15.45 -7.74
CA THR A 77 -4.08 -15.00 -9.13
C THR A 77 -3.97 -13.49 -9.31
N PHE A 78 -4.35 -12.69 -8.31
CA PHE A 78 -4.48 -11.25 -8.47
C PHE A 78 -4.03 -10.48 -7.23
N GLY A 79 -3.41 -9.32 -7.44
CA GLY A 79 -3.09 -8.35 -6.40
C GLY A 79 -3.38 -6.91 -6.82
N TYR A 80 -3.97 -6.12 -5.93
CA TYR A 80 -4.14 -4.68 -6.10
C TYR A 80 -3.38 -3.92 -5.01
N LEU A 81 -2.35 -3.18 -5.38
CA LEU A 81 -1.56 -2.36 -4.47
C LEU A 81 -2.31 -1.05 -4.17
N ALA A 82 -2.48 -0.75 -2.90
CA ALA A 82 -3.20 0.42 -2.42
C ALA A 82 -2.56 1.03 -1.17
N ASP A 83 -3.00 2.25 -0.84
CA ASP A 83 -2.67 2.99 0.39
C ASP A 83 -1.17 3.12 0.65
N VAL A 84 -0.40 3.36 -0.41
CA VAL A 84 1.05 3.56 -0.33
C VAL A 84 1.34 4.99 0.14
N TYR A 85 2.03 5.14 1.27
CA TYR A 85 2.54 6.43 1.70
C TYR A 85 3.85 6.33 2.48
N VAL A 86 4.55 7.47 2.54
CA VAL A 86 5.67 7.75 3.46
C VAL A 86 5.42 9.14 4.04
N LEU A 87 5.53 9.28 5.37
CA LEU A 87 5.43 10.57 6.04
C LEU A 87 6.46 11.55 5.47
N ASP A 88 6.09 12.81 5.33
CA ASP A 88 6.86 13.83 4.60
C ASP A 88 8.30 13.96 5.12
N GLU A 89 8.49 13.95 6.44
CA GLU A 89 9.80 14.02 7.11
C GLU A 89 10.71 12.80 6.89
N HIS A 90 10.16 11.71 6.34
CA HIS A 90 10.89 10.48 6.02
C HIS A 90 11.01 10.22 4.51
N ARG A 91 10.50 11.12 3.67
CA ARG A 91 10.65 11.03 2.21
C ARG A 91 12.09 11.26 1.76
N GLY A 92 12.41 10.79 0.56
CA GLY A 92 13.77 10.89 -0.01
C GLY A 92 14.77 9.89 0.56
N GLN A 93 14.39 9.09 1.55
CA GLN A 93 15.26 8.10 2.20
C GLN A 93 15.23 6.70 1.57
N GLY A 94 14.51 6.51 0.45
CA GLY A 94 14.43 5.22 -0.24
C GLY A 94 13.45 4.20 0.36
N ILE A 95 12.74 4.53 1.45
CA ILE A 95 11.85 3.62 2.19
C ILE A 95 10.82 2.93 1.28
N SER A 96 10.08 3.71 0.48
CA SER A 96 9.05 3.15 -0.40
C SER A 96 9.62 2.18 -1.43
N LYS A 97 10.83 2.45 -1.94
CA LYS A 97 11.52 1.56 -2.88
C LYS A 97 11.83 0.22 -2.23
N VAL A 98 12.41 0.23 -1.02
CA VAL A 98 12.73 -1.00 -0.29
C VAL A 98 11.46 -1.79 0.05
N MET A 99 10.40 -1.12 0.51
CA MET A 99 9.10 -1.77 0.73
C MET A 99 8.57 -2.46 -0.53
N MET A 100 8.62 -1.79 -1.68
CA MET A 100 8.16 -2.40 -2.94
C MET A 100 9.05 -3.58 -3.35
N GLN A 101 10.37 -3.48 -3.16
CA GLN A 101 11.31 -4.57 -3.43
C GLN A 101 11.05 -5.80 -2.56
N GLU A 102 10.83 -5.61 -1.26
CA GLU A 102 10.49 -6.71 -0.34
C GLU A 102 9.15 -7.34 -0.72
N LEU A 103 8.10 -6.52 -0.91
CA LEU A 103 6.75 -7.00 -1.24
C LEU A 103 6.73 -7.80 -2.55
N PHE A 104 7.25 -7.23 -3.64
CA PHE A 104 7.25 -7.90 -4.95
C PHE A 104 8.36 -8.95 -5.09
N GLY A 105 9.31 -8.98 -4.14
CA GLY A 105 10.34 -10.00 -4.00
C GLY A 105 9.80 -11.33 -3.47
N LEU A 106 8.66 -11.35 -2.79
CA LEU A 106 8.06 -12.55 -2.23
C LEU A 106 7.68 -13.57 -3.31
N ASP A 107 8.04 -14.84 -3.09
CA ASP A 107 7.82 -15.91 -4.07
C ASP A 107 6.36 -16.12 -4.45
N TRP A 108 5.43 -15.92 -3.51
CA TRP A 108 4.01 -16.06 -3.79
C TRP A 108 3.46 -14.85 -4.57
N VAL A 109 3.99 -13.64 -4.34
CA VAL A 109 3.61 -12.44 -5.10
C VAL A 109 4.07 -12.56 -6.54
N LYS A 110 5.28 -13.08 -6.78
CA LYS A 110 5.81 -13.37 -8.13
C LYS A 110 4.97 -14.36 -8.94
N LYS A 111 4.13 -15.16 -8.28
CA LYS A 111 3.23 -16.14 -8.93
C LYS A 111 1.88 -15.55 -9.30
N LEU A 112 1.53 -14.35 -8.81
CA LEU A 112 0.27 -13.71 -9.16
C LEU A 112 0.25 -13.39 -10.65
N ARG A 113 -0.82 -13.81 -11.33
CA ARG A 113 -1.00 -13.59 -12.76
C ARG A 113 -1.08 -12.11 -13.12
N ARG A 114 -1.61 -11.28 -12.22
CA ARG A 114 -1.81 -9.85 -12.46
C ARG A 114 -1.68 -9.04 -11.18
N LEU A 115 -0.87 -8.00 -11.27
CA LEU A 115 -0.75 -6.93 -10.28
C LEU A 115 -1.30 -5.65 -10.88
N MET A 116 -2.05 -4.88 -10.10
CA MET A 116 -2.62 -3.60 -10.51
C MET A 116 -2.45 -2.55 -9.42
N LEU A 117 -2.43 -1.29 -9.84
CA LEU A 117 -2.48 -0.11 -9.00
C LEU A 117 -3.06 1.06 -9.80
N ALA A 118 -3.51 2.09 -9.10
CA ALA A 118 -3.77 3.40 -9.65
C ALA A 118 -2.86 4.41 -8.94
N THR A 119 -2.27 5.34 -9.68
CA THR A 119 -1.36 6.34 -9.12
C THR A 119 -1.52 7.67 -9.83
N LEU A 120 -1.54 8.76 -9.06
CA LEU A 120 -1.59 10.12 -9.60
C LEU A 120 -0.20 10.61 -10.03
N ASP A 121 0.81 10.36 -9.21
CA ASP A 121 2.13 10.99 -9.33
C ASP A 121 3.33 10.06 -9.08
N ALA A 122 3.13 8.86 -8.51
CA ALA A 122 4.20 7.94 -8.14
C ALA A 122 4.60 6.94 -9.25
N HIS A 123 4.30 7.24 -10.52
CA HIS A 123 4.61 6.38 -11.67
C HIS A 123 6.08 5.92 -11.72
N GLY A 124 7.02 6.84 -11.46
CA GLY A 124 8.46 6.54 -11.49
C GLY A 124 8.92 5.55 -10.42
N LEU A 125 8.23 5.47 -9.28
CA LEU A 125 8.49 4.47 -8.25
C LEU A 125 8.08 3.08 -8.76
N TYR A 126 6.86 2.95 -9.29
CA TYR A 126 6.33 1.65 -9.68
C TYR A 126 7.01 1.05 -10.91
N ARG A 127 7.51 1.89 -11.84
CA ARG A 127 8.33 1.43 -12.96
C ARG A 127 9.64 0.75 -12.51
N GLN A 128 10.16 1.06 -11.31
CA GLN A 128 11.36 0.40 -10.78
C GLN A 128 11.10 -1.03 -10.28
N VAL A 129 9.83 -1.40 -10.12
CA VAL A 129 9.36 -2.75 -9.74
C VAL A 129 8.47 -3.32 -10.84
N ASP A 130 8.84 -3.04 -12.09
CA ASP A 130 8.30 -3.62 -13.33
C ASP A 130 6.82 -3.33 -13.65
N PHE A 131 6.17 -2.39 -12.93
CA PHE A 131 4.86 -1.90 -13.38
C PHE A 131 5.00 -1.10 -14.67
N LYS A 132 4.03 -1.29 -15.55
CA LYS A 132 3.90 -0.60 -16.84
C LYS A 132 2.50 -0.02 -16.94
N GLU A 133 2.29 0.94 -17.83
CA GLU A 133 0.94 1.34 -18.20
C GLU A 133 0.14 0.11 -18.68
N VAL A 134 -1.16 0.12 -18.43
CA VAL A 134 -2.03 -0.97 -18.87
C VAL A 134 -1.99 -1.07 -20.39
N THR A 135 -1.66 -2.24 -20.92
CA THR A 135 -1.47 -2.47 -22.37
C THR A 135 -2.72 -2.14 -23.20
N PHE A 136 -3.90 -2.43 -22.66
CA PHE A 136 -5.19 -2.17 -23.31
C PHE A 136 -6.08 -1.38 -22.36
N PRO A 137 -5.86 -0.05 -22.21
CA PRO A 137 -6.56 0.75 -21.20
C PRO A 137 -8.07 0.77 -21.42
N ALA A 138 -8.52 0.71 -22.68
CA ALA A 138 -9.94 0.63 -23.04
C ALA A 138 -10.66 -0.65 -22.55
N ARG A 139 -9.94 -1.66 -22.02
CA ARG A 139 -10.52 -2.88 -21.44
C ARG A 139 -10.71 -2.79 -19.93
N ILE A 140 -10.22 -1.73 -19.29
CA ILE A 140 -10.40 -1.52 -17.86
C ILE A 140 -11.65 -0.67 -17.68
N MET A 141 -12.56 -1.16 -16.85
CA MET A 141 -13.78 -0.48 -16.46
C MET A 141 -13.86 -0.48 -14.94
N GLU A 142 -14.42 0.57 -14.37
CA GLU A 142 -14.57 0.70 -12.93
C GLU A 142 -15.92 1.30 -12.54
N ILE A 143 -16.32 1.04 -11.30
CA ILE A 143 -17.35 1.81 -10.61
C ILE A 143 -16.63 2.55 -9.50
N THR A 144 -16.39 3.84 -9.69
CA THR A 144 -15.80 4.70 -8.67
C THR A 144 -16.85 5.52 -7.94
N ARG A 145 -16.62 5.73 -6.64
CA ARG A 145 -17.42 6.60 -5.77
C ARG A 145 -16.44 7.43 -4.93
N PRO A 146 -15.77 8.42 -5.54
CA PRO A 146 -14.63 9.12 -4.91
C PRO A 146 -15.00 9.79 -3.59
N ASN A 147 -16.26 10.19 -3.45
CA ASN A 147 -16.74 10.95 -2.29
C ASN A 147 -17.52 10.07 -1.29
N ILE A 148 -17.35 8.74 -1.32
CA ILE A 148 -18.11 7.81 -0.46
C ILE A 148 -17.91 8.06 1.04
N TYR A 149 -16.80 8.72 1.42
CA TYR A 149 -16.51 9.15 2.79
C TYR A 149 -16.77 10.64 3.05
N GLY A 150 -17.44 11.34 2.12
CA GLY A 150 -17.87 12.73 2.28
C GLY A 150 -16.83 13.80 1.93
N ASP A 151 -15.68 13.43 1.37
CA ASP A 151 -14.75 14.42 0.79
C ASP A 151 -15.20 14.83 -0.62
N MET A 152 -15.64 16.07 -0.79
CA MET A 152 -16.15 16.57 -2.07
C MET A 152 -15.03 17.11 -2.99
N GLU A 153 -13.81 17.21 -2.47
CA GLU A 153 -12.65 17.80 -3.15
C GLU A 153 -11.62 16.76 -3.61
N SER A 154 -11.93 15.46 -3.46
CA SER A 154 -10.96 14.42 -3.82
C SER A 154 -10.54 14.55 -5.29
N PRO A 155 -9.22 14.56 -5.58
CA PRO A 155 -8.71 14.58 -6.95
C PRO A 155 -8.85 13.21 -7.64
N CYS A 156 -9.22 12.14 -6.90
CA CYS A 156 -9.44 10.79 -7.43
C CYS A 156 -10.79 10.63 -8.14
N ARG A 157 -11.19 11.59 -8.97
CA ARG A 157 -12.47 11.58 -9.69
C ARG A 157 -12.54 10.52 -10.79
#